data_AF-A0A9W2ZF68-F1
#
_entry.id   AF-A0A9W2ZF68-F1
#
_cell.length_a   1.000
_cell.length_b   1.000
_cell.length_c   1.000
_cell.angle_alpha   90.00
_cell.angle_beta   90.00
_cell.angle_gamma   90.00
#
_symmetry.space_group_name_H-M   'P 1'
#
loop_
_entity.id
_entity.type
_entity.pdbx_description
1 polymer ?
#
loop_
_entity_poly.entity_id
_entity_poly.type
_entity_poly.pdbx_seq_one_letter_code
_entity_poly.pdbx_strand_id
1 'polypeptide(L)'
;MAQTLGAIVIREKNSCAMPNLAEVNLTLKYYKENHSCDITVPVGITVSEFKESCTFAPQKEIKDCHVAFKSENDKLFLIKDTEVISSCIAQAKEILLLSMGEQHPQQKTDSESHRSTDQFAWFDNLADEIKNKRLTPGIASLLAPCFGQFWESVFYCLGFTTEIVDLEMENCKHNAWRAATKLLMKWEHKVTKDATLKSLMERMIRVHKYGCTVINWKSVQEIMTNHV
;
A
#
# COMPACT_ATOMS: atom_id res chain seq x y z
N MET A 1 19.33 17.03 43.93
CA MET A 1 19.02 15.98 42.93
C MET A 1 17.64 15.44 43.24
N ALA A 2 16.65 15.80 42.41
CA ALA A 2 15.38 15.09 42.19
C ALA A 2 14.57 15.99 41.25
N GLN A 3 14.46 15.60 39.97
CA GLN A 3 13.58 16.23 39.00
C GLN A 3 12.18 15.64 39.16
N THR A 4 11.21 16.49 39.48
CA THR A 4 9.79 16.17 39.50
C THR A 4 9.27 16.22 38.06
N LEU A 5 8.97 15.05 37.49
CA LEU A 5 8.34 14.92 36.17
C LEU A 5 6.90 15.43 36.24
N GLY A 6 6.58 16.40 35.39
CA GLY A 6 5.23 16.91 35.18
C GLY A 6 4.33 15.84 34.57
N ALA A 7 3.21 15.58 35.26
CA ALA A 7 2.16 14.68 34.81
C ALA A 7 1.49 15.22 33.54
N ILE A 8 1.50 14.43 32.46
CA ILE A 8 0.63 14.62 31.32
C ILE A 8 -0.69 13.90 31.62
N VAL A 9 -1.76 14.69 31.66
CA VAL A 9 -3.14 14.26 31.85
C VAL A 9 -3.55 13.32 30.70
N ILE A 10 -3.62 12.02 30.97
CA ILE A 10 -4.31 11.06 30.10
C ILE A 10 -5.81 11.20 30.41
N ARG A 11 -6.57 11.77 29.48
CA ARG A 11 -8.03 11.79 29.55
C ARG A 11 -8.57 10.37 29.40
N GLU A 12 -9.10 9.81 30.48
CA GLU A 12 -10.09 8.74 30.42
C GLU A 12 -11.44 9.30 29.92
N LYS A 13 -11.99 8.68 28.86
CA LYS A 13 -13.41 8.48 28.51
C LYS A 13 -13.45 8.01 27.04
N ASN A 14 -13.98 6.85 26.68
CA ASN A 14 -15.18 6.20 27.17
C ASN A 14 -14.99 4.69 27.33
N SER A 15 -15.54 4.16 28.42
CA SER A 15 -15.98 2.77 28.52
C SER A 15 -16.95 2.49 27.38
N CYS A 16 -16.44 1.83 26.33
CA CYS A 16 -17.30 1.09 25.42
C CYS A 16 -17.45 -0.27 26.09
N ALA A 17 -18.66 -0.59 26.55
CA ALA A 17 -18.99 -1.94 27.00
C ALA A 17 -18.56 -2.90 25.88
N MET A 18 -17.52 -3.70 26.14
CA MET A 18 -17.08 -4.69 25.15
C MET A 18 -18.26 -5.62 24.91
N PRO A 19 -18.75 -5.75 23.66
CA PRO A 19 -19.64 -6.84 23.34
C PRO A 19 -18.89 -8.11 23.71
N ASN A 20 -19.63 -9.08 24.25
CA ASN A 20 -19.12 -10.40 24.63
C ASN A 20 -18.76 -11.17 23.33
N LEU A 21 -17.75 -10.69 22.61
CA LEU A 21 -17.25 -11.24 21.36
C LEU A 21 -16.29 -12.35 21.78
N ALA A 22 -16.81 -13.57 21.86
CA ALA A 22 -15.95 -14.74 22.02
C ALA A 22 -15.10 -14.94 20.75
N GLU A 23 -15.67 -14.62 19.58
CA GLU A 23 -15.11 -14.90 18.26
C GLU A 23 -15.59 -13.85 17.23
N VAL A 24 -14.74 -13.48 16.28
CA VAL A 24 -15.09 -12.58 15.16
C VAL A 24 -14.78 -13.26 13.83
N ASN A 25 -15.77 -13.29 12.93
CA ASN A 25 -15.59 -13.80 11.57
C ASN A 25 -15.04 -12.68 10.68
N LEU A 26 -13.88 -12.91 10.11
CA LEU A 26 -13.19 -11.96 9.24
C LEU A 26 -12.64 -12.68 8.02
N THR A 27 -12.60 -11.99 6.89
CA THR A 27 -11.87 -12.50 5.72
C THR A 27 -10.38 -12.27 5.92
N LEU A 28 -9.60 -13.35 5.86
CA LEU A 28 -8.14 -13.32 5.84
C LEU A 28 -7.65 -13.31 4.40
N LYS A 29 -6.75 -12.38 4.09
CA LYS A 29 -6.00 -12.36 2.85
C LYS A 29 -4.53 -12.66 3.12
N TYR A 30 -4.08 -13.79 2.59
CA TYR A 30 -2.68 -14.16 2.54
C TYR A 30 -2.09 -13.79 1.18
N TYR A 31 -1.33 -12.70 1.16
CA TYR A 31 -0.90 -12.08 -0.09
C TYR A 31 0.15 -12.87 -0.85
N LYS A 32 0.97 -13.67 -0.16
CA LYS A 32 2.05 -14.43 -0.80
C LYS A 32 1.54 -15.44 -1.84
N GLU A 33 0.39 -16.06 -1.59
CA GLU A 33 -0.20 -17.08 -2.49
C GLU A 33 -1.54 -16.65 -3.09
N ASN A 34 -1.90 -15.36 -2.98
CA ASN A 34 -3.21 -14.83 -3.39
C ASN A 34 -4.38 -15.67 -2.84
N HIS A 35 -4.23 -16.11 -1.58
CA HIS A 35 -5.20 -16.95 -0.91
C HIS A 35 -6.11 -16.07 -0.04
N SER A 36 -7.41 -16.24 -0.20
CA SER A 36 -8.41 -15.58 0.64
C SER A 36 -9.29 -16.65 1.26
N CYS A 37 -9.45 -16.61 2.57
CA CYS A 37 -10.32 -17.52 3.29
C CYS A 37 -11.03 -16.79 4.42
N ASP A 38 -12.24 -17.21 4.74
CA ASP A 38 -12.93 -16.72 5.92
C ASP A 38 -12.39 -17.47 7.14
N ILE A 39 -12.00 -16.69 8.15
CA ILE A 39 -11.45 -17.20 9.39
C ILE A 39 -12.26 -16.69 10.57
N THR A 40 -12.34 -17.53 11.59
CA THR A 40 -12.85 -17.15 12.89
C THR A 40 -11.64 -16.83 13.77
N VAL A 41 -11.52 -15.58 14.22
CA VAL A 41 -10.44 -15.17 15.10
C VAL A 41 -10.91 -15.20 16.54
N PRO A 42 -10.29 -16.03 17.40
CA PRO A 42 -10.55 -16.03 18.83
C PRO A 42 -10.20 -14.67 19.43
N VAL A 43 -11.08 -14.12 20.25
CA VAL A 43 -10.82 -12.86 20.93
C VAL A 43 -9.92 -13.11 22.14
N GLY A 44 -8.91 -12.26 22.33
CA GLY A 44 -8.02 -12.33 23.49
C GLY A 44 -6.70 -13.06 23.27
N ILE A 45 -6.44 -13.54 22.04
CA ILE A 45 -5.14 -14.08 21.65
C ILE A 45 -4.23 -12.97 21.09
N THR A 46 -2.92 -13.16 21.23
CA THR A 46 -1.89 -12.35 20.59
C THR A 46 -1.79 -12.63 19.09
N VAL A 47 -1.19 -11.70 18.34
CA VAL A 47 -0.88 -11.91 16.92
C VAL A 47 0.05 -13.12 16.70
N SER A 48 0.99 -13.38 17.60
CA SER A 48 1.81 -14.59 17.54
C SER A 48 0.99 -15.87 17.65
N GLU A 49 0.08 -15.95 18.63
CA GLU A 49 -0.79 -17.11 18.82
C GLU A 49 -1.75 -17.28 17.62
N PHE A 50 -2.23 -16.18 17.05
CA PHE A 50 -3.03 -16.19 15.83
C PHE A 50 -2.26 -16.77 14.63
N LYS A 51 -1.01 -16.35 14.41
CA LYS A 51 -0.16 -16.91 13.35
C LYS A 51 0.05 -18.42 13.52
N GLU A 52 0.22 -18.89 14.75
CA GLU A 52 0.37 -20.32 15.03
C GLU A 52 -0.92 -21.11 14.76
N SER A 53 -2.09 -20.49 14.92
CA SER A 53 -3.39 -21.11 14.59
C SER A 53 -3.68 -21.22 13.09
N CYS A 54 -2.95 -20.48 12.25
CA CYS A 54 -3.17 -20.45 10.80
C CYS A 54 -2.59 -21.70 10.12
N THR A 55 -3.42 -22.54 9.50
CA THR A 55 -2.97 -23.81 8.90
C THR A 55 -3.00 -23.85 7.37
N PHE A 56 -3.41 -22.78 6.70
CA PHE A 56 -3.60 -22.73 5.25
C PHE A 56 -2.28 -22.56 4.45
N ALA A 57 -1.16 -22.24 5.12
CA ALA A 57 0.16 -22.09 4.50
C ALA A 57 1.25 -22.67 5.43
N PRO A 58 2.49 -22.89 4.95
CA PRO A 58 3.56 -23.41 5.78
C PRO A 58 3.87 -22.47 6.95
N GLN A 59 3.92 -23.01 8.18
CA GLN A 59 4.10 -22.25 9.43
C GLN A 59 5.33 -21.34 9.44
N LYS A 60 6.42 -21.75 8.78
CA LYS A 60 7.62 -20.92 8.62
C LYS A 60 7.31 -19.60 7.90
N GLU A 61 6.45 -19.64 6.90
CA GLU A 61 6.09 -18.47 6.09
C GLU A 61 5.12 -17.55 6.83
N ILE A 62 4.16 -18.13 7.55
CA ILE A 62 3.18 -17.38 8.35
C ILE A 62 3.88 -16.64 9.50
N LYS A 63 4.88 -17.27 10.13
CA LYS A 63 5.68 -16.64 11.19
C LYS A 63 6.44 -15.41 10.68
N ASP A 64 6.92 -15.46 9.45
CA ASP A 64 7.63 -14.36 8.77
C ASP A 64 6.69 -13.27 8.25
N CYS A 65 5.36 -13.43 8.36
CA CYS A 65 4.40 -12.44 7.92
C CYS A 65 4.12 -11.38 8.98
N HIS A 66 3.77 -10.17 8.55
CA HIS A 66 3.16 -9.14 9.37
C HIS A 66 1.64 -9.24 9.30
N VAL A 67 0.98 -8.96 10.43
CA VAL A 67 -0.48 -8.94 10.51
C VAL A 67 -0.96 -7.49 10.50
N ALA A 68 -1.90 -7.19 9.61
CA ALA A 68 -2.58 -5.90 9.56
C ALA A 68 -4.10 -6.08 9.50
N PHE A 69 -4.83 -5.14 10.08
CA PHE A 69 -6.29 -5.06 9.93
C PHE A 69 -6.68 -3.94 8.99
N LYS A 70 -7.61 -4.24 8.10
CA LYS A 70 -8.25 -3.27 7.23
C LYS A 70 -9.60 -2.90 7.83
N SER A 71 -9.80 -1.64 8.18
CA SER A 71 -11.08 -1.13 8.68
C SER A 71 -12.13 -0.98 7.57
N GLU A 72 -13.39 -0.75 7.94
CA GLU A 72 -14.46 -0.46 6.99
C GLU A 72 -14.19 0.78 6.12
N ASN A 73 -13.42 1.74 6.62
CA ASN A 73 -12.99 2.94 5.89
C ASN A 73 -11.71 2.72 5.06
N ASP A 74 -11.37 1.46 4.75
CA ASP A 74 -10.18 1.03 4.03
C ASP A 74 -8.83 1.45 4.65
N LYS A 75 -8.81 1.92 5.90
CA LYS A 75 -7.55 2.20 6.61
C LYS A 75 -6.90 0.92 7.11
N LEU A 76 -5.59 0.85 6.98
CA LEU A 76 -4.76 -0.28 7.43
C LEU A 76 -4.08 0.01 8.76
N PHE A 77 -4.10 -0.97 9.65
CA PHE A 77 -3.49 -0.91 10.98
C PHE A 77 -2.57 -2.11 11.15
N LEU A 78 -1.26 -1.86 11.19
CA LEU A 78 -0.26 -2.89 11.45
C LEU A 78 -0.22 -3.20 12.95
N ILE A 79 -0.15 -4.48 13.29
CA ILE A 79 -0.21 -4.94 14.66
C ILE A 79 1.06 -5.72 14.98
N LYS A 80 1.60 -5.44 16.16
CA LYS A 80 2.80 -6.14 16.62
C LYS A 80 2.43 -7.54 17.07
N ASP A 81 3.37 -8.45 16.92
CA ASP A 81 3.24 -9.85 17.34
C ASP A 81 2.79 -10.03 18.80
N THR A 82 3.18 -9.09 19.68
CA THR A 82 2.83 -9.08 21.12
C THR A 82 1.47 -8.45 21.44
N GLU A 83 0.80 -7.82 20.49
CA GLU A 83 -0.46 -7.14 20.74
C GLU A 83 -1.64 -8.14 20.67
N VAL A 84 -2.60 -7.94 21.58
CA VAL A 84 -3.81 -8.77 21.65
C VAL A 84 -4.78 -8.32 20.57
N ILE A 85 -5.29 -9.28 19.80
CA ILE A 85 -6.15 -9.00 18.65
C ILE A 85 -7.44 -8.30 19.08
N SER A 86 -7.99 -8.62 20.26
CA SER A 86 -9.30 -8.20 20.77
C SER A 86 -9.61 -6.70 20.69
N SER A 87 -8.62 -5.82 20.88
CA SER A 87 -8.83 -4.38 20.86
C SER A 87 -8.94 -3.79 19.44
N CYS A 88 -8.44 -4.52 18.43
CA CYS A 88 -8.20 -3.99 17.10
C CYS A 88 -9.18 -4.54 16.04
N ILE A 89 -9.84 -5.68 16.30
CA ILE A 89 -10.78 -6.33 15.35
C ILE A 89 -12.22 -5.80 15.39
N ALA A 90 -12.63 -5.06 16.42
CA ALA A 90 -14.02 -4.57 16.51
C ALA A 90 -14.42 -3.63 15.35
N GLN A 91 -13.45 -3.04 14.66
CA GLN A 91 -13.64 -2.18 13.49
C GLN A 91 -13.01 -2.75 12.21
N ALA A 92 -12.55 -4.00 12.25
CA ALA A 92 -11.88 -4.64 11.13
C ALA A 92 -12.90 -5.25 10.17
N LYS A 93 -12.71 -4.99 8.88
CA LYS A 93 -13.39 -5.63 7.76
C LYS A 93 -12.62 -6.87 7.31
N GLU A 94 -11.29 -6.81 7.31
CA GLU A 94 -10.40 -7.89 6.83
C GLU A 94 -9.10 -7.95 7.64
N ILE A 95 -8.48 -9.13 7.66
CA ILE A 95 -7.13 -9.37 8.18
C ILE A 95 -6.19 -9.66 7.02
N LEU A 96 -5.00 -9.07 7.05
CA LEU A 96 -3.98 -9.23 6.02
C LEU A 96 -2.73 -9.87 6.63
N LEU A 97 -2.18 -10.89 5.96
CA LEU A 97 -0.86 -11.45 6.22
C LEU A 97 0.12 -11.04 5.11
N LEU A 98 1.15 -10.29 5.51
CA LEU A 98 2.10 -9.62 4.63
C LEU A 98 3.51 -10.23 4.80
N SER A 99 4.06 -10.92 3.81
CA SER A 99 5.36 -11.61 3.95
C SER A 99 6.53 -10.63 4.07
N MET A 100 7.46 -10.87 4.99
CA MET A 100 8.73 -10.12 5.03
C MET A 100 9.60 -10.40 3.79
N GLY A 101 10.08 -9.32 3.19
CA GLY A 101 10.66 -9.24 1.84
C GLY A 101 10.10 -8.05 1.05
N GLU A 102 8.95 -7.56 1.50
CA GLU A 102 8.29 -6.33 1.08
C GLU A 102 8.49 -5.27 2.18
N GLN A 103 9.01 -4.10 1.80
CA GLN A 103 9.36 -3.05 2.75
C GLN A 103 8.11 -2.48 3.43
N HIS A 104 8.16 -2.45 4.76
CA HIS A 104 7.18 -1.83 5.65
C HIS A 104 6.94 -0.34 5.37
N PRO A 105 5.70 0.15 5.51
CA PRO A 105 5.40 1.56 5.75
C PRO A 105 5.64 1.90 7.23
N GLN A 106 6.83 2.42 7.57
CA GLN A 106 7.03 3.11 8.84
C GLN A 106 6.45 4.53 8.76
N GLN A 107 5.47 4.82 9.64
CA GLN A 107 5.15 6.19 10.01
C GLN A 107 6.37 6.83 10.67
N LYS A 108 6.87 7.95 10.13
CA LYS A 108 7.61 8.94 10.91
C LYS A 108 6.80 10.22 10.94
N THR A 109 6.43 10.57 12.16
CA THR A 109 6.00 11.89 12.62
C THR A 109 6.88 12.99 12.05
N ASP A 110 6.25 14.11 11.74
CA ASP A 110 6.83 15.35 11.25
C ASP A 110 8.13 15.72 11.99
N SER A 111 9.20 15.94 11.20
CA SER A 111 10.25 16.97 11.37
C SER A 111 11.55 16.56 10.68
N GLU A 112 11.84 17.28 9.59
CA GLU A 112 13.14 17.69 9.04
C GLU A 112 14.23 16.65 8.67
N SER A 113 14.60 16.75 7.39
CA SER A 113 15.88 16.44 6.73
C SER A 113 16.82 15.44 7.41
N HIS A 114 16.92 14.25 6.85
CA HIS A 114 18.22 13.69 6.50
C HIS A 114 18.10 12.77 5.29
N ARG A 115 18.88 13.11 4.26
CA ARG A 115 19.16 12.36 3.04
C ARG A 115 19.42 10.90 3.37
N SER A 116 18.40 10.08 3.24
CA SER A 116 18.57 8.64 3.07
C SER A 116 18.96 8.46 1.61
N THR A 117 20.00 7.69 1.32
CA THR A 117 20.51 7.42 -0.03
C THR A 117 19.35 7.13 -0.99
N ASP A 118 18.91 8.15 -1.72
CA ASP A 118 17.57 8.18 -2.31
C ASP A 118 17.62 7.40 -3.62
N GLN A 119 16.97 6.24 -3.67
CA GLN A 119 16.84 5.42 -4.89
C GLN A 119 16.28 6.23 -6.08
N PHE A 120 15.67 7.37 -5.80
CA PHE A 120 15.08 8.30 -6.75
C PHE A 120 15.87 9.59 -6.95
N ALA A 121 17.07 9.74 -6.35
CA ALA A 121 17.90 10.94 -6.49
C ALA A 121 18.24 11.26 -7.95
N TRP A 122 18.28 10.24 -8.82
CA TRP A 122 18.45 10.43 -10.27
C TRP A 122 17.32 11.29 -10.87
N PHE A 123 16.09 11.17 -10.36
CA PHE A 123 14.94 11.94 -10.85
C PHE A 123 15.03 13.40 -10.43
N ASP A 124 15.47 13.68 -9.19
CA ASP A 124 15.67 15.04 -8.71
C ASP A 124 16.72 15.81 -9.53
N ASN A 125 17.72 15.09 -10.03
CA ASN A 125 18.79 15.62 -10.88
C ASN A 125 18.37 15.82 -12.35
N LEU A 126 17.18 15.40 -12.77
CA LEU A 126 16.67 15.69 -14.12
C LEU A 126 16.32 17.18 -14.27
N ALA A 127 16.47 17.69 -15.48
CA ALA A 127 16.10 19.06 -15.83
C ALA A 127 14.60 19.30 -15.63
N ASP A 128 14.22 20.50 -15.18
CA ASP A 128 12.82 20.84 -14.89
C ASP A 128 11.95 20.78 -16.14
N GLU A 129 12.49 21.01 -17.34
CA GLU A 129 11.76 20.86 -18.60
C GLU A 129 11.31 19.41 -18.81
N ILE A 130 12.12 18.43 -18.40
CA ILE A 130 11.78 17.00 -18.50
C ILE A 130 10.72 16.64 -17.46
N LYS A 131 10.94 17.03 -16.19
CA LYS A 131 10.02 16.72 -15.09
C LYS A 131 8.63 17.32 -15.31
N ASN A 132 8.56 18.51 -15.90
CA ASN A 132 7.31 19.24 -16.15
C ASN A 132 6.69 18.92 -17.52
N LYS A 133 7.31 18.08 -18.36
CA LYS A 133 6.66 17.61 -19.60
C LYS A 133 5.38 16.86 -19.26
N ARG A 134 4.37 17.08 -20.08
CA ARG A 134 3.11 16.34 -20.03
C ARG A 134 3.33 14.89 -20.42
N LEU A 135 2.55 14.00 -19.80
CA LEU A 135 2.50 12.61 -20.21
C LEU A 135 1.95 12.51 -21.64
N THR A 136 2.66 11.83 -22.53
CA THR A 136 2.22 11.58 -23.91
C THR A 136 1.83 10.11 -24.09
N PRO A 137 1.05 9.74 -25.12
CA PRO A 137 0.74 8.34 -25.41
C PRO A 137 1.98 7.47 -25.60
N GLY A 138 3.02 8.01 -26.25
CA GLY A 138 4.29 7.33 -26.45
C GLY A 138 4.94 6.98 -25.11
N ILE A 139 5.11 7.97 -24.23
CA ILE A 139 5.71 7.76 -22.91
C ILE A 139 4.83 6.83 -22.05
N ALA A 140 3.50 7.00 -22.07
CA ALA A 140 2.57 6.15 -21.33
C ALA A 140 2.67 4.68 -21.74
N SER A 141 2.83 4.41 -23.05
CA SER A 141 2.98 3.04 -23.56
C SER A 141 4.31 2.39 -23.15
N LEU A 142 5.36 3.18 -22.97
CA LEU A 142 6.66 2.71 -22.47
C LEU A 142 6.64 2.50 -20.95
N LEU A 143 5.92 3.35 -20.21
CA LEU A 143 5.82 3.26 -18.76
C LEU A 143 4.89 2.14 -18.28
N ALA A 144 3.82 1.84 -19.02
CA ALA A 144 2.82 0.86 -18.58
C ALA A 144 3.41 -0.53 -18.25
N PRO A 145 4.31 -1.13 -19.05
CA PRO A 145 4.98 -2.38 -18.70
C PRO A 145 5.88 -2.28 -17.46
N CYS A 146 6.33 -1.08 -17.09
CA CYS A 146 7.22 -0.89 -15.96
C CYS A 146 6.51 -1.02 -14.61
N PHE A 147 5.17 -1.01 -14.56
CA PHE A 147 4.42 -1.15 -13.30
C PHE A 147 4.44 -2.58 -12.74
N GLY A 148 4.75 -3.58 -13.57
CA GLY A 148 4.91 -4.96 -13.11
C GLY A 148 3.64 -5.55 -12.52
N GLN A 149 3.78 -6.41 -11.51
CA GLN A 149 2.64 -7.01 -10.80
C GLN A 149 1.93 -5.96 -9.92
N PHE A 150 0.61 -6.12 -9.77
CA PHE A 150 -0.26 -5.20 -9.05
C PHE A 150 -0.22 -3.76 -9.61
N TRP A 151 -0.13 -3.65 -10.93
CA TRP A 151 -0.07 -2.38 -11.65
C TRP A 151 -1.31 -1.50 -11.38
N GLU A 152 -2.44 -2.11 -11.04
CA GLU A 152 -3.71 -1.48 -10.69
C GLU A 152 -3.56 -0.49 -9.51
N SER A 153 -2.67 -0.80 -8.56
CA SER A 153 -2.38 0.04 -7.39
C SER A 153 -1.88 1.44 -7.75
N VAL A 154 -1.18 1.58 -8.87
CA VAL A 154 -0.77 2.89 -9.41
C VAL A 154 -2.01 3.72 -9.74
N PHE A 155 -3.03 3.10 -10.33
CA PHE A 155 -4.24 3.77 -10.78
C PHE A 155 -5.20 4.10 -9.63
N TYR A 156 -5.23 3.28 -8.58
CA TYR A 156 -5.92 3.66 -7.34
C TYR A 156 -5.31 4.91 -6.70
N CYS A 157 -3.98 5.04 -6.71
CA CYS A 157 -3.30 6.26 -6.26
C CYS A 157 -3.50 7.47 -7.19
N LEU A 158 -3.86 7.23 -8.45
CA LEU A 158 -4.29 8.27 -9.40
C LEU A 158 -5.77 8.65 -9.26
N GLY A 159 -6.50 8.01 -8.34
CA GLY A 159 -7.89 8.31 -8.03
C GLY A 159 -8.89 7.63 -8.97
N PHE A 160 -8.53 6.47 -9.54
CA PHE A 160 -9.48 5.56 -10.16
C PHE A 160 -10.04 4.58 -9.14
N THR A 161 -11.28 4.16 -9.33
CA THR A 161 -11.90 3.11 -8.52
C THR A 161 -11.63 1.74 -9.14
N THR A 162 -11.87 0.68 -8.36
CA THR A 162 -11.84 -0.71 -8.82
C THR A 162 -12.67 -0.92 -10.08
N GLU A 163 -13.90 -0.39 -10.10
CA GLU A 163 -14.82 -0.58 -11.24
C GLU A 163 -14.26 0.03 -12.54
N ILE A 164 -13.57 1.17 -12.45
CA ILE A 164 -13.00 1.80 -13.64
C ILE A 164 -11.79 1.01 -14.17
N VAL A 165 -10.97 0.48 -13.26
CA VAL A 165 -9.80 -0.32 -13.65
C VAL A 165 -10.23 -1.64 -14.27
N ASP A 166 -11.20 -2.32 -13.66
CA ASP A 166 -11.75 -3.59 -14.15
C ASP A 166 -12.44 -3.42 -15.51
N LEU A 167 -13.26 -2.37 -15.65
CA LEU A 167 -13.90 -2.04 -16.92
C LEU A 167 -12.88 -1.78 -18.04
N GLU A 168 -11.76 -1.08 -17.73
CA GLU A 168 -10.74 -0.84 -18.75
C GLU A 168 -9.98 -2.13 -19.10
N MET A 169 -9.80 -3.03 -18.14
CA MET A 169 -9.23 -4.36 -18.39
C MET A 169 -10.11 -5.17 -19.34
N GLU A 170 -11.42 -5.19 -19.12
CA GLU A 170 -12.38 -5.84 -20.04
C GLU A 170 -12.33 -5.21 -21.44
N ASN A 171 -12.36 -3.88 -21.53
CA ASN A 171 -12.27 -3.14 -22.80
C ASN A 171 -10.95 -3.40 -23.56
N CYS A 172 -9.90 -3.81 -22.84
CA CYS A 172 -8.60 -4.14 -23.39
C CYS A 172 -8.38 -5.64 -23.58
N LYS A 173 -9.44 -6.47 -23.52
CA LYS A 173 -9.35 -7.94 -23.65
C LYS A 173 -8.36 -8.55 -22.66
N HIS A 174 -8.38 -8.05 -21.42
CA HIS A 174 -7.48 -8.45 -20.32
C HIS A 174 -5.99 -8.23 -20.61
N ASN A 175 -5.65 -7.32 -21.52
CA ASN A 175 -4.26 -6.88 -21.70
C ASN A 175 -3.92 -5.76 -20.71
N ALA A 176 -3.24 -6.12 -19.62
CA ALA A 176 -2.81 -5.22 -18.54
C ALA A 176 -2.08 -3.96 -19.04
N TRP A 177 -1.10 -4.12 -19.94
CA TRP A 177 -0.29 -2.99 -20.40
C TRP A 177 -1.08 -2.04 -21.29
N ARG A 178 -1.98 -2.59 -22.12
CA ARG A 178 -2.89 -1.77 -22.93
C ARG A 178 -3.90 -1.03 -22.05
N ALA A 179 -4.42 -1.67 -21.01
CA ALA A 179 -5.32 -1.06 -20.04
C ALA A 179 -4.62 0.04 -19.24
N ALA A 180 -3.44 -0.23 -18.69
CA ALA A 180 -2.60 0.73 -17.98
C ALA A 180 -2.26 1.95 -18.86
N THR A 181 -1.88 1.74 -20.13
CA THR A 181 -1.62 2.83 -21.08
C THR A 181 -2.86 3.71 -21.25
N LYS A 182 -4.04 3.12 -21.43
CA LYS A 182 -5.28 3.89 -21.58
C LYS A 182 -5.69 4.60 -20.30
N LEU A 183 -5.51 3.98 -19.14
CA LEU A 183 -5.80 4.60 -17.84
C LEU A 183 -4.86 5.79 -17.57
N LEU A 184 -3.59 5.70 -17.99
CA LEU A 184 -2.66 6.83 -17.94
C LEU A 184 -3.15 7.99 -18.81
N MET A 185 -3.63 7.71 -20.02
CA MET A 185 -4.22 8.74 -20.88
C MET A 185 -5.52 9.32 -20.32
N LYS A 186 -6.38 8.49 -19.69
CA LYS A 186 -7.58 8.98 -18.99
C LYS A 186 -7.21 9.89 -17.83
N TRP A 187 -6.16 9.55 -17.09
CA TRP A 187 -5.67 10.38 -15.99
C TRP A 187 -5.12 11.72 -16.48
N GLU A 188 -4.35 11.70 -17.57
CA GLU A 188 -3.85 12.90 -18.24
C GLU A 188 -4.99 13.85 -18.64
N HIS A 189 -6.03 13.31 -19.28
CA HIS A 189 -7.21 14.09 -19.66
C HIS A 189 -8.00 14.61 -18.44
N LYS A 190 -8.05 13.86 -17.33
CA LYS A 190 -8.79 14.25 -16.11
C LYS A 190 -8.12 15.41 -15.38
N VAL A 191 -6.79 15.41 -15.29
CA VAL A 191 -6.02 16.39 -14.50
C VAL A 191 -5.51 17.56 -15.35
N THR A 192 -5.55 17.42 -16.68
CA THR A 192 -5.14 18.42 -17.66
C THR A 192 -3.75 19.00 -17.37
N LYS A 193 -3.64 20.21 -16.81
CA LYS A 193 -2.38 20.96 -16.73
C LYS A 193 -1.35 20.34 -15.79
N ASP A 194 -1.80 19.62 -14.76
CA ASP A 194 -0.89 19.04 -13.75
C ASP A 194 -0.51 17.58 -14.05
N ALA A 195 -0.89 17.03 -15.20
CA ALA A 195 -0.54 15.67 -15.61
C ALA A 195 0.91 15.56 -16.16
N THR A 196 1.86 16.05 -15.37
CA THR A 196 3.28 16.04 -15.69
C THR A 196 3.95 14.73 -15.27
N LEU A 197 5.11 14.44 -15.84
CA LEU A 197 5.94 13.30 -15.44
C LEU A 197 6.32 13.36 -13.96
N LYS A 198 6.59 14.56 -13.42
CA LYS A 198 6.79 14.80 -11.99
C LYS A 198 5.61 14.30 -11.17
N SER A 199 4.40 14.74 -11.51
CA SER A 199 3.21 14.35 -10.75
C SER A 199 2.93 12.84 -10.85
N LEU A 200 3.26 12.19 -11.97
CA LEU A 200 3.14 10.74 -12.11
C LEU A 200 4.18 10.02 -11.25
N MET A 201 5.44 10.48 -11.32
CA MET A 201 6.56 9.94 -10.54
C MET A 201 6.30 10.03 -9.04
N GLU A 202 5.75 11.14 -8.55
CA GLU A 202 5.35 11.31 -7.15
C GLU A 202 4.32 10.25 -6.70
N ARG A 203 3.31 9.93 -7.54
CA ARG A 203 2.38 8.83 -7.24
C ARG A 203 3.07 7.47 -7.31
N MET A 204 3.91 7.22 -8.32
CA MET A 204 4.60 5.93 -8.45
C MET A 204 5.53 5.67 -7.26
N ILE A 205 6.30 6.68 -6.84
CA ILE A 205 7.14 6.61 -5.64
C ILE A 205 6.27 6.34 -4.42
N ARG A 206 5.11 7.00 -4.31
CA ARG A 206 4.16 6.75 -3.22
C ARG A 206 3.71 5.29 -3.21
N VAL A 207 3.25 4.74 -4.33
CA VAL A 207 2.78 3.35 -4.44
C VAL A 207 3.90 2.37 -4.08
N HIS A 208 5.13 2.63 -4.54
CA HIS A 208 6.29 1.83 -4.22
C HIS A 208 6.68 1.90 -2.74
N LYS A 209 6.64 3.09 -2.13
CA LYS A 209 6.87 3.28 -0.68
C LYS A 209 5.86 2.50 0.17
N TYR A 210 4.65 2.28 -0.34
CA TYR A 210 3.62 1.47 0.32
C TYR A 210 3.66 -0.02 -0.08
N GLY A 211 4.64 -0.45 -0.89
CA GLY A 211 4.78 -1.84 -1.33
C GLY A 211 3.59 -2.34 -2.16
N CYS A 212 2.77 -1.47 -2.74
CA CYS A 212 1.54 -1.88 -3.40
C CYS A 212 1.75 -2.41 -4.83
N THR A 213 2.98 -2.38 -5.35
CA THR A 213 3.32 -2.78 -6.72
C THR A 213 4.83 -3.01 -6.89
N VAL A 214 5.22 -3.80 -7.89
CA VAL A 214 6.61 -4.08 -8.24
C VAL A 214 7.02 -3.27 -9.47
N ILE A 215 7.36 -1.99 -9.27
CA ILE A 215 7.82 -1.12 -10.37
C ILE A 215 9.27 -1.42 -10.77
N ASN A 216 9.49 -1.62 -12.07
CA ASN A 216 10.83 -1.70 -12.65
C ASN A 216 11.44 -0.30 -12.81
N TRP A 217 12.06 0.19 -11.72
CA TRP A 217 12.65 1.52 -11.66
C TRP A 217 13.82 1.75 -12.62
N LYS A 218 14.55 0.70 -13.00
CA LYS A 218 15.65 0.81 -13.97
C LYS A 218 15.10 1.21 -15.35
N SER A 219 14.03 0.53 -15.80
CA SER A 219 13.39 0.87 -17.07
C SER A 219 12.70 2.24 -17.02
N VAL A 220 12.09 2.61 -15.89
CA VAL A 220 11.52 3.96 -15.71
C VAL A 220 12.62 5.03 -15.88
N GLN A 221 13.77 4.84 -15.24
CA GLN A 221 14.90 5.75 -15.37
C GLN A 221 15.37 5.87 -16.83
N GLU A 222 15.59 4.74 -17.52
CA GLU A 222 16.00 4.72 -18.93
C GLU A 222 15.00 5.44 -19.84
N ILE A 223 13.70 5.26 -19.62
CA ILE A 223 12.64 5.95 -20.39
C ILE A 223 12.71 7.46 -20.15
N MET A 224 12.83 7.88 -18.88
CA MET A 224 12.82 9.30 -18.52
C MET A 224 14.09 10.03 -18.95
N THR A 225 15.23 9.34 -19.08
CA THR A 225 16.49 9.95 -19.53
C THR A 225 16.65 9.95 -21.05
N ASN A 226 16.12 8.94 -21.75
CA ASN A 226 16.42 8.72 -23.17
C ASN A 226 15.25 8.99 -24.13
N HIS A 227 14.01 8.99 -23.63
CA HIS A 227 12.80 9.02 -24.48
C HIS A 227 11.87 10.21 -24.19
N VAL A 228 12.32 11.18 -23.38
CA VAL A 228 11.56 12.37 -23.00
C VAL A 228 12.19 13.63 -23.58
#